data_AF-A0A960E703-F1
#
_entry.id   AF-A0A960E703-F1
#
_cell.length_a   1.000
_cell.length_b   1.000
_cell.length_c   1.000
_cell.angle_alpha   90.00
_cell.angle_beta   90.00
_cell.angle_gamma   90.00
#
_symmetry.space_group_name_H-M   'P 1'
#
loop_
_entity.id
_entity.type
_entity.pdbx_description
1 polymer ?
#
loop_
_entity_poly.entity_id
_entity_poly.type
_entity_poly.pdbx_seq_one_letter_code
_entity_poly.pdbx_strand_id
1 'polypeptide(L)'
;AVAAARAAFATWSTTTREERAELLMAIDGVYEQRMEDVAAAISTEMGAPIDMARRDQAGAGRFHLRGFAKALAQLDLDEPLRPDRPEHRIYLEPTGVAALITPWNWPMNQVTLKVGAALAAGCTMVLKPSEV
;
A
#
# COMPACT_ATOMS: atom_id res chain seq x y z
N ALA A 1 8.28 16.82 -4.05
CA ALA A 1 7.70 15.56 -3.53
C ALA A 1 7.73 15.49 -2.00
N VAL A 2 8.91 15.42 -1.36
CA VAL A 2 9.04 15.23 0.10
C VAL A 2 8.31 16.31 0.93
N ALA A 3 8.43 17.59 0.56
CA ALA A 3 7.73 18.67 1.27
C ALA A 3 6.20 18.50 1.26
N ALA A 4 5.64 18.11 0.12
CA ALA A 4 4.20 17.85 -0.01
C ALA A 4 3.77 16.62 0.81
N ALA A 5 4.53 15.52 0.76
CA ALA A 5 4.27 14.34 1.58
C ALA A 5 4.31 14.67 3.09
N ARG A 6 5.30 15.47 3.52
CA ARG A 6 5.39 15.93 4.91
C ARG A 6 4.21 16.80 5.32
N ALA A 7 3.74 17.69 4.44
CA ALA A 7 2.57 18.52 4.72
C ALA A 7 1.29 17.66 4.85
N ALA A 8 1.09 16.70 3.95
CA ALA A 8 -0.06 15.78 4.00
C ALA A 8 -0.02 14.83 5.20
N PHE A 9 1.17 14.55 5.76
CA PHE A 9 1.32 13.66 6.90
C PHE A 9 0.50 14.12 8.11
N ALA A 10 0.44 15.44 8.36
CA ALA A 10 -0.27 16.00 9.51
C ALA A 10 -1.76 15.62 9.57
N THR A 11 -2.40 15.39 8.43
CA THR A 11 -3.82 14.98 8.37
C THR A 11 -3.98 13.50 8.04
N TRP A 12 -3.07 12.92 7.26
CA TRP A 12 -3.12 11.50 6.91
C TRP A 12 -2.77 10.59 8.10
N SER A 13 -1.83 10.99 8.96
CA SER A 13 -1.42 10.17 10.11
C SER A 13 -2.53 9.96 11.14
N THR A 14 -3.53 10.84 11.15
CA THR A 14 -4.63 10.84 12.12
C THR A 14 -5.90 10.19 11.61
N THR A 15 -5.92 9.69 10.37
CA THR A 15 -7.08 8.96 9.84
C THR A 15 -7.31 7.67 10.62
N THR A 16 -8.55 7.23 10.68
CA THR A 16 -8.91 5.98 11.35
C THR A 16 -8.43 4.76 10.56
N ARG A 17 -8.49 3.60 11.21
CA ARG A 17 -8.22 2.31 10.58
C ARG A 17 -9.19 2.05 9.42
N GLU A 18 -10.45 2.42 9.63
CA GLU A 18 -11.56 2.21 8.71
C GLU A 18 -11.37 3.08 7.45
N GLU A 19 -11.02 4.35 7.62
CA GLU A 19 -10.75 5.27 6.50
C GLU A 19 -9.58 4.76 5.64
N ARG A 20 -8.51 4.27 6.27
CA ARG A 20 -7.36 3.69 5.56
C ARG A 20 -7.72 2.41 4.81
N ALA A 21 -8.51 1.53 5.43
CA ALA A 21 -8.98 0.30 4.79
C ALA A 21 -9.93 0.58 3.63
N GLU A 22 -10.84 1.54 3.79
CA GLU A 22 -11.76 2.00 2.74
C GLU A 22 -10.98 2.55 1.54
N LEU A 23 -9.95 3.37 1.76
CA LEU A 23 -9.09 3.86 0.69
C LEU A 23 -8.41 2.71 -0.08
N LEU A 24 -7.86 1.72 0.62
CA LEU A 24 -7.21 0.57 -0.02
C LEU A 24 -8.20 -0.23 -0.89
N MET A 25 -9.44 -0.41 -0.40
CA MET A 25 -10.49 -1.09 -1.15
C MET A 25 -11.02 -0.26 -2.31
N ALA A 26 -11.08 1.07 -2.18
CA ALA A 26 -11.43 1.97 -3.28
C ALA A 26 -10.38 1.91 -4.40
N ILE A 27 -9.09 1.86 -4.04
CA ILE A 27 -8.01 1.66 -5.01
C ILE A 27 -8.14 0.30 -5.70
N ASP A 28 -8.41 -0.79 -4.96
CA ASP A 28 -8.65 -2.11 -5.56
C ASP A 28 -9.83 -2.10 -6.54
N GLY A 29 -10.92 -1.41 -6.20
CA GLY A 29 -12.10 -1.29 -7.08
C GLY A 29 -11.80 -0.58 -8.40
N VAL A 30 -11.02 0.51 -8.37
CA VAL A 30 -10.56 1.18 -9.60
C VAL A 30 -9.56 0.29 -10.34
N TYR A 31 -8.64 -0.35 -9.63
CA TYR A 31 -7.63 -1.23 -10.22
C TYR A 31 -8.28 -2.40 -10.97
N GLU A 32 -9.33 -3.01 -10.41
CA GLU A 32 -10.10 -4.08 -11.05
C GLU A 32 -10.62 -3.67 -12.43
N GLN A 33 -11.21 -2.47 -12.52
CA GLN A 33 -11.76 -1.94 -13.77
C GLN A 33 -10.68 -1.68 -14.82
N ARG A 34 -9.42 -1.56 -14.40
CA ARG A 34 -8.26 -1.22 -15.24
C ARG A 34 -7.26 -2.37 -15.37
N MET A 35 -7.64 -3.58 -14.97
CA MET A 35 -6.75 -4.77 -14.98
C MET A 35 -6.10 -5.03 -16.34
N GLU A 36 -6.87 -4.88 -17.42
CA GLU A 36 -6.36 -5.08 -18.79
C GLU A 36 -5.40 -3.96 -19.21
N ASP A 37 -5.71 -2.70 -18.90
CA ASP A 37 -4.80 -1.57 -19.15
C ASP A 37 -3.46 -1.77 -18.43
N VAL A 38 -3.51 -2.25 -17.19
CA VAL A 38 -2.31 -2.55 -16.39
C VAL A 38 -1.52 -3.69 -17.03
N ALA A 39 -2.18 -4.79 -17.42
CA ALA A 39 -1.50 -5.91 -18.05
C ALA A 39 -0.86 -5.52 -19.40
N ALA A 40 -1.56 -4.71 -20.20
CA ALA A 40 -1.05 -4.16 -21.44
C ALA A 40 0.18 -3.29 -21.19
N ALA A 41 0.11 -2.35 -20.23
CA ALA A 41 1.23 -1.48 -19.87
C ALA A 41 2.46 -2.29 -19.42
N ILE A 42 2.27 -3.27 -18.54
CA ILE A 42 3.32 -4.19 -18.10
C ILE A 42 3.98 -4.87 -19.31
N SER A 43 3.17 -5.44 -20.21
CA SER A 43 3.67 -6.13 -21.39
C SER A 43 4.47 -5.20 -22.32
N THR A 44 3.96 -3.98 -22.54
CA THR A 44 4.60 -3.01 -23.44
C THR A 44 5.86 -2.38 -22.87
N GLU A 45 5.91 -2.10 -21.56
CA GLU A 45 7.03 -1.42 -20.93
C GLU A 45 8.18 -2.38 -20.63
N MET A 46 7.90 -3.52 -19.99
CA MET A 46 8.94 -4.44 -19.54
C MET A 46 9.17 -5.64 -20.47
N GLY A 47 8.33 -5.79 -21.50
CA GLY A 47 8.41 -6.92 -22.44
C GLY A 47 7.90 -8.26 -21.87
N ALA A 48 7.12 -8.24 -20.79
CA ALA A 48 6.51 -9.46 -20.27
C ALA A 48 5.52 -10.03 -21.31
N PRO A 49 5.51 -11.36 -21.57
CA PRO A 49 4.47 -11.97 -22.38
C PRO A 49 3.09 -11.60 -21.84
N ILE A 50 2.17 -11.18 -22.70
CA ILE A 50 0.87 -10.64 -22.27
C ILE A 50 0.08 -11.63 -21.40
N ASP A 51 0.22 -12.93 -21.65
CA ASP A 51 -0.42 -13.96 -20.84
C ASP A 51 0.12 -13.99 -19.41
N MET A 52 1.43 -13.81 -19.22
CA MET A 52 2.07 -13.69 -17.91
C MET A 52 1.68 -12.36 -17.23
N ALA A 53 1.66 -11.26 -17.99
CA ALA A 53 1.26 -9.96 -17.48
C ALA A 53 -0.17 -9.98 -16.92
N ARG A 54 -1.11 -10.62 -17.64
CA ARG A 54 -2.50 -10.78 -17.21
C ARG A 54 -2.67 -11.74 -16.03
N ARG A 55 -2.09 -12.94 -16.13
CA ARG A 55 -2.34 -14.02 -15.16
C ARG A 55 -1.60 -13.81 -13.84
N ASP A 56 -0.37 -13.31 -13.89
CA ASP A 56 0.53 -13.33 -12.74
C ASP A 56 0.83 -11.92 -12.20
N GLN A 57 1.16 -10.97 -13.08
CA GLN A 57 1.74 -9.70 -12.64
C GLN A 57 0.68 -8.63 -12.33
N ALA A 58 -0.34 -8.46 -13.17
CA ALA A 58 -1.40 -7.47 -12.93
C ALA A 58 -2.20 -7.80 -11.66
N GLY A 59 -2.52 -9.07 -11.44
CA GLY A 59 -3.28 -9.52 -10.27
C GLY A 59 -2.57 -9.30 -8.92
N ALA A 60 -1.23 -9.30 -8.91
CA ALA A 60 -0.44 -9.07 -7.70
C ALA A 60 -0.76 -7.72 -7.04
N GLY A 61 -1.10 -6.70 -7.85
CA GLY A 61 -1.51 -5.39 -7.35
C GLY A 61 -2.67 -5.47 -6.38
N ARG A 62 -3.76 -6.12 -6.82
CA ARG A 62 -5.00 -6.33 -6.06
C ARG A 62 -4.79 -7.21 -4.83
N PHE A 63 -4.00 -8.28 -4.98
CA PHE A 63 -3.69 -9.18 -3.89
C PHE A 63 -3.11 -8.43 -2.70
N HIS A 64 -2.12 -7.56 -2.93
CA HIS A 64 -1.50 -6.77 -1.85
C HIS A 64 -2.47 -5.74 -1.25
N LEU A 65 -3.23 -5.01 -2.08
CA LEU A 65 -4.19 -4.01 -1.58
C LEU A 65 -5.22 -4.64 -0.63
N ARG A 66 -5.82 -5.76 -1.05
CA ARG A 66 -6.77 -6.53 -0.22
C ARG A 66 -6.09 -7.14 1.00
N GLY A 67 -4.88 -7.66 0.82
CA GLY A 67 -4.08 -8.24 1.90
C GLY A 67 -3.81 -7.23 3.01
N PHE A 68 -3.42 -6.01 2.67
CA PHE A 68 -3.18 -4.95 3.64
C PHE A 68 -4.46 -4.44 4.28
N ALA A 69 -5.56 -4.28 3.54
CA ALA A 69 -6.84 -3.90 4.13
C ALA A 69 -7.29 -4.95 5.17
N LYS A 70 -7.15 -6.24 4.84
CA LYS A 70 -7.44 -7.35 5.77
C LYS A 70 -6.51 -7.36 6.97
N ALA A 71 -5.20 -7.22 6.75
CA ALA A 71 -4.21 -7.21 7.82
C ALA A 71 -4.44 -6.03 8.78
N LEU A 72 -4.72 -4.84 8.25
CA LEU A 72 -5.03 -3.64 9.03
C LEU A 72 -6.28 -3.85 9.90
N ALA A 73 -7.31 -4.53 9.38
CA ALA A 73 -8.51 -4.85 10.16
C ALA A 73 -8.21 -5.74 11.37
N GLN A 74 -7.21 -6.62 11.26
CA GLN A 74 -6.82 -7.59 12.30
C GLN A 74 -5.73 -7.09 13.24
N LEU A 75 -5.06 -5.97 12.90
CA LEU A 75 -3.94 -5.45 13.67
C LEU A 75 -4.42 -4.59 14.84
N ASP A 76 -3.98 -4.91 16.05
CA ASP A 76 -4.21 -4.05 17.21
C ASP A 76 -3.21 -2.88 17.19
N LEU A 77 -3.73 -1.68 16.95
CA LEU A 77 -2.93 -0.44 16.93
C LEU A 77 -2.75 0.17 18.33
N ASP A 78 -3.54 -0.30 19.30
CA ASP A 78 -3.55 0.21 20.66
C ASP A 78 -4.00 -0.91 21.61
N GLU A 79 -3.03 -1.53 22.27
CA GLU A 79 -3.25 -2.68 23.15
C GLU A 79 -2.63 -2.46 24.53
N PRO A 80 -3.16 -3.08 25.59
CA PRO A 80 -2.52 -3.03 26.90
C PRO A 80 -1.18 -3.78 26.88
N LEU A 81 -0.14 -3.19 27.48
CA LEU A 81 1.18 -3.81 27.68
C LEU A 81 1.05 -5.14 28.45
N ARG A 82 0.13 -5.19 29.41
CA ARG A 82 -0.21 -6.40 30.18
C ARG A 82 -1.72 -6.44 30.47
N PRO A 83 -2.36 -7.62 30.47
CA PRO A 83 -3.80 -7.75 30.76
C PRO A 83 -4.21 -7.24 32.15
N ASP A 84 -3.31 -7.33 33.14
CA ASP A 84 -3.54 -6.92 34.53
C ASP A 84 -3.28 -5.42 34.79
N ARG A 85 -2.85 -4.67 33.77
CA ARG A 85 -2.49 -3.25 33.83
C ARG A 85 -3.00 -2.51 32.59
N PRO A 86 -4.33 -2.38 32.39
CA PRO A 86 -4.92 -1.79 31.19
C PRO A 86 -4.52 -0.32 30.95
N GLU A 87 -4.03 0.37 31.97
CA GLU A 87 -3.52 1.74 31.93
C GLU A 87 -2.16 1.87 31.23
N HIS A 88 -1.37 0.80 31.17
CA HIS A 88 -0.09 0.79 30.43
C HIS A 88 -0.35 0.24 29.03
N ARG A 89 -0.09 1.04 27.99
CA ARG A 89 -0.51 0.72 26.62
C ARG A 89 0.66 0.79 25.63
N ILE A 90 0.56 -0.02 24.58
CA ILE A 90 1.45 -0.03 23.42
C ILE A 90 0.65 0.53 22.25
N TYR A 91 1.20 1.56 21.60
CA TYR A 91 0.62 2.17 20.41
C TYR A 91 1.49 1.89 19.19
N LEU A 92 0.85 1.60 18.07
CA LEU A 92 1.48 1.57 16.76
C LEU A 92 1.08 2.83 15.99
N GLU A 93 2.05 3.74 15.84
CA GLU A 93 1.85 5.02 15.19
C GLU A 93 2.64 5.11 13.88
N PRO A 94 2.11 5.84 12.87
CA PRO A 94 2.84 6.08 11.64
C PRO A 94 4.12 6.88 11.89
N THR A 95 5.21 6.48 11.22
CA THR A 95 6.54 7.06 11.44
C THR A 95 6.78 8.37 10.69
N GLY A 96 6.08 8.62 9.58
CA GLY A 96 6.28 9.83 8.77
C GLY A 96 6.22 9.61 7.26
N VAL A 97 7.16 10.24 6.54
CA VAL A 97 7.31 10.14 5.09
C VAL A 97 8.25 8.98 4.74
N ALA A 98 7.74 7.95 4.07
CA ALA A 98 8.53 6.82 3.59
C ALA A 98 9.08 7.07 2.17
N ALA A 99 10.38 6.80 1.96
CA ALA A 99 10.96 6.73 0.63
C ALA A 99 10.82 5.29 0.09
N LEU A 100 10.07 5.12 -0.98
CA LEU A 100 9.78 3.80 -1.55
C LEU A 100 10.53 3.66 -2.87
N ILE A 101 11.52 2.76 -2.92
CA ILE A 101 12.31 2.48 -4.13
C ILE A 101 11.98 1.05 -4.57
N THR A 102 11.61 0.86 -5.84
CA THR A 102 11.17 -0.44 -6.39
C THR A 102 11.98 -0.88 -7.61
N PRO A 103 12.26 -2.20 -7.76
CA PRO A 103 12.82 -2.75 -8.99
C PRO A 103 11.76 -2.93 -10.09
N TRP A 104 12.19 -3.22 -11.32
CA TRP A 104 11.32 -3.31 -12.52
C TRP A 104 10.64 -4.67 -12.72
N ASN A 105 11.22 -5.76 -12.23
CA ASN A 105 10.90 -7.13 -12.68
C ASN A 105 9.50 -7.66 -12.30
N TRP A 106 8.82 -7.03 -11.34
CA TRP A 106 7.43 -7.32 -10.98
C TRP A 106 6.72 -6.01 -10.59
N PRO A 107 6.44 -5.11 -11.56
CA PRO A 107 6.25 -3.69 -11.29
C PRO A 107 5.09 -3.46 -10.32
N MET A 108 3.92 -4.03 -10.61
CA MET A 108 2.75 -3.82 -9.76
C MET A 108 2.86 -4.53 -8.41
N ASN A 109 3.46 -5.70 -8.34
CA ASN A 109 3.75 -6.35 -7.05
C ASN A 109 4.62 -5.46 -6.16
N GLN A 110 5.71 -4.90 -6.70
CA GLN A 110 6.67 -4.12 -5.93
C GLN A 110 6.09 -2.77 -5.48
N VAL A 111 5.34 -2.13 -6.37
CA VAL A 111 4.67 -0.85 -6.07
C VAL A 111 3.60 -1.06 -5.01
N THR A 112 2.65 -1.98 -5.20
CA THR A 112 1.54 -2.13 -4.26
C THR A 112 1.95 -2.74 -2.93
N LEU A 113 2.98 -3.60 -2.91
CA LEU A 113 3.53 -4.14 -1.66
C LEU A 113 4.05 -3.01 -0.75
N LYS A 114 4.68 -1.97 -1.32
CA LYS A 114 5.23 -0.85 -0.54
C LYS A 114 4.21 0.25 -0.30
N VAL A 115 3.49 0.67 -1.34
CA VAL A 115 2.49 1.74 -1.25
C VAL A 115 1.31 1.32 -0.37
N GLY A 116 0.81 0.10 -0.56
CA GLY A 116 -0.28 -0.45 0.25
C GLY A 116 0.08 -0.52 1.74
N ALA A 117 1.29 -0.98 2.07
CA ALA A 117 1.78 -1.01 3.45
C ALA A 117 1.90 0.40 4.06
N ALA A 118 2.47 1.35 3.32
CA ALA A 118 2.62 2.72 3.81
C ALA A 118 1.26 3.41 4.04
N LEU A 119 0.31 3.24 3.10
CA LEU A 119 -1.06 3.74 3.27
C LEU A 119 -1.74 3.08 4.48
N ALA A 120 -1.67 1.75 4.61
CA ALA A 120 -2.27 1.02 5.72
C ALA A 120 -1.75 1.48 7.09
N ALA A 121 -0.44 1.73 7.17
CA ALA A 121 0.23 2.20 8.39
C ALA A 121 -0.09 3.66 8.75
N GLY A 122 -0.70 4.44 7.85
CA GLY A 122 -0.90 5.90 8.04
C GLY A 122 0.33 6.74 7.70
N CYS A 123 1.33 6.16 7.03
CA CYS A 123 2.50 6.89 6.54
C CYS A 123 2.17 7.59 5.22
N THR A 124 2.78 8.75 5.00
CA THR A 124 2.87 9.33 3.64
C THR A 124 4.11 8.79 2.95
N MET A 125 4.24 9.01 1.65
CA MET A 125 5.36 8.42 0.90
C MET A 125 5.77 9.22 -0.32
N VAL A 126 6.98 8.93 -0.79
CA VAL A 126 7.49 9.29 -2.11
C VAL A 126 7.97 8.02 -2.78
N LEU A 127 7.34 7.64 -3.88
CA LEU A 127 7.71 6.48 -4.69
C LEU A 127 8.70 6.91 -5.78
N LYS A 128 9.85 6.23 -5.84
CA LYS A 128 10.80 6.28 -6.97
C LYS A 128 10.83 4.89 -7.62
N PRO A 129 10.04 4.66 -8.68
CA PRO A 129 10.04 3.39 -9.38
C PRO A 129 11.32 3.21 -10.21
N SER A 130 11.51 2.03 -10.78
CA SER A 130 12.55 1.82 -11.80
C SER A 130 12.40 2.81 -12.98
N GLU A 131 13.51 3.12 -13.63
CA GLU A 131 13.55 3.94 -14.86
C GLU A 131 13.35 3.12 -16.14
N VAL A 132 13.33 1.79 -15.97
CA VAL A 132 13.11 0.75 -16.99
C VAL A 132 11.78 0.08 -16.70
#